data_AF-A0A2A4T4F1-F1
#
_entry.id   AF-A0A2A4T4F1-F1
#
_cell.length_a   1.000
_cell.length_b   1.000
_cell.length_c   1.000
_cell.angle_alpha   90.00
_cell.angle_beta   90.00
_cell.angle_gamma   90.00
#
_symmetry.space_group_name_H-M   'P 1'
#
loop_
_entity.id
_entity.type
_entity.pdbx_description
1 polymer ?
#
loop_
_entity_poly.entity_id
_entity_poly.type
_entity_poly.pdbx_seq_one_letter_code
_entity_poly.pdbx_strand_id
1 'polypeptide(L)'
;MLYFTKLKAALVLLVCALGVIYAAPNFLPSGTFPTESSYLPGKQINLGLDLRGGSHMLLEVDTDTVLRERYDALADAIRTELRQEKIRNRPRESSANGAEITVLSPEDVEKAREIARTAEPNTELGGEGNNITVTYNEIAYRELIDRAIAQSLEVVRRRVDELGTTEPSIQRQGENRIVVQVPGLDDPSRLRAILGRTAKMNFHLVNNEKTAAEARATGLPPGTMILPA
;
A
#
# COMPACT_ATOMS: atom_id res chain seq x y z
N MET A 1 15.87 -56.39 31.13
CA MET A 1 15.80 -55.31 32.14
C MET A 1 16.70 -54.17 31.68
N LEU A 2 16.13 -53.01 31.37
CA LEU A 2 16.90 -51.82 31.00
C LEU A 2 17.65 -51.30 32.24
N TYR A 3 18.94 -51.58 32.35
CA TYR A 3 19.80 -51.02 33.40
C TYR A 3 20.22 -49.60 33.01
N PHE A 4 19.53 -48.60 33.54
CA PHE A 4 19.96 -47.20 33.44
C PHE A 4 20.99 -46.92 34.54
N THR A 5 22.15 -46.38 34.18
CA THR A 5 23.10 -45.86 35.16
C THR A 5 22.46 -44.69 35.92
N LYS A 6 22.65 -44.64 37.26
CA LYS A 6 22.03 -43.63 38.13
C LYS A 6 22.23 -42.19 37.63
N LEU A 7 23.36 -41.93 36.97
CA LEU A 7 23.69 -40.63 36.37
C LEU A 7 22.85 -40.30 35.13
N LYS A 8 22.55 -41.28 34.27
CA LYS A 8 21.62 -41.10 33.14
C LYS A 8 20.19 -40.87 33.64
N ALA A 9 19.77 -41.60 34.67
CA ALA A 9 18.46 -41.40 35.30
C ALA A 9 18.34 -40.01 35.93
N ALA A 10 19.39 -39.54 36.62
CA ALA A 10 19.43 -38.18 37.18
C ALA A 10 19.37 -37.09 36.09
N LEU A 11 20.08 -37.28 34.97
CA LEU A 11 20.04 -36.35 33.85
C LEU A 11 18.66 -36.28 33.19
N VAL A 12 17.99 -37.42 33.00
CA VAL A 12 16.62 -37.45 32.46
C VAL A 12 15.65 -36.72 33.41
N LEU A 13 15.73 -36.98 34.71
CA LEU A 13 14.91 -36.28 35.70
C LEU A 13 15.15 -34.77 35.70
N LEU A 14 16.41 -34.33 35.56
CA LEU A 14 16.77 -32.93 35.48
C LEU A 14 16.20 -32.26 34.22
N VAL A 15 16.27 -32.91 33.06
CA VAL A 15 15.66 -32.40 31.82
C VAL A 15 14.15 -32.33 31.92
N CYS A 16 13.50 -33.34 32.50
CA CYS A 16 12.05 -33.31 32.75
C CYS A 16 11.66 -32.18 33.71
N ALA A 17 12.41 -32.00 34.80
CA ALA A 17 12.17 -30.92 35.76
C ALA A 17 12.34 -29.53 35.13
N LEU A 18 13.38 -29.34 34.31
CA LEU A 18 13.56 -28.11 33.52
C LEU A 18 12.40 -27.90 32.54
N GLY A 19 11.92 -28.94 31.86
CA GLY A 19 10.75 -28.86 30.99
C GLY A 19 9.49 -28.37 31.70
N VAL A 20 9.22 -28.88 32.91
CA VAL A 20 8.09 -28.44 33.73
C VAL A 20 8.26 -26.98 34.17
N ILE A 21 9.47 -26.58 34.60
CA ILE A 21 9.77 -25.20 35.00
C ILE A 21 9.57 -24.23 33.82
N TYR A 22 9.98 -24.61 32.62
CA TYR A 22 9.82 -23.78 31.42
C TYR A 22 8.37 -23.73 30.90
N ALA A 23 7.56 -24.76 31.17
CA ALA A 23 6.15 -24.80 30.76
C ALA A 23 5.19 -24.16 31.78
N ALA A 24 5.58 -24.09 33.06
CA ALA A 24 4.76 -23.55 34.15
C ALA A 24 4.14 -22.16 33.90
N PRO A 25 4.81 -21.20 33.24
CA PRO A 25 4.23 -19.87 32.94
C PRO A 25 2.95 -19.91 32.10
N ASN A 26 2.75 -20.96 31.28
CA ASN A 26 1.57 -21.09 30.41
C ASN A 26 0.29 -21.46 31.17
N PHE A 27 0.40 -22.00 32.39
CA PHE A 27 -0.75 -22.42 33.21
C PHE A 27 -1.21 -21.35 34.21
N LEU A 28 -0.44 -20.28 34.36
CA LEU A 28 -0.71 -19.21 35.32
C LEU A 28 -1.22 -17.96 34.60
N PRO A 29 -2.13 -17.17 35.19
CA PRO A 29 -2.65 -15.95 34.58
C PRO A 29 -1.55 -14.91 34.30
N SER A 30 -1.70 -14.17 33.21
CA SER A 30 -0.78 -13.09 32.82
C SER A 30 -0.64 -12.06 33.95
N GLY A 31 0.58 -11.91 34.50
CA GLY A 31 0.90 -10.93 35.55
C GLY A 31 1.37 -11.51 36.89
N THR A 32 1.38 -12.83 37.08
CA THR A 32 1.88 -13.44 38.34
C THR A 32 3.39 -13.55 38.43
N PHE A 33 4.11 -13.47 37.30
CA PHE A 33 5.57 -13.48 37.28
C PHE A 33 6.12 -12.11 36.88
N PRO A 34 7.14 -11.59 37.59
CA PRO A 34 7.87 -10.42 37.12
C PRO A 34 8.56 -10.78 35.80
N THR A 35 8.13 -10.14 34.71
CA THR A 35 8.68 -10.31 33.36
C THR A 35 10.19 -9.99 33.27
N GLU A 36 10.73 -9.37 34.32
CA GLU A 36 12.10 -8.88 34.51
C GLU A 36 13.09 -9.96 35.01
N SER A 37 12.67 -11.17 35.40
CA SER A 37 13.62 -12.15 35.94
C SER A 37 14.51 -12.75 34.84
N SER A 38 15.78 -12.38 34.80
CA SER A 38 16.75 -12.79 33.76
C SER A 38 17.06 -14.30 33.71
N TYR A 39 16.63 -15.09 34.70
CA TYR A 39 16.97 -16.51 34.85
C TYR A 39 15.79 -17.48 34.68
N LEU A 40 14.55 -17.00 34.75
CA LEU A 40 13.34 -17.82 34.57
C LEU A 40 12.53 -17.30 33.37
N PRO A 41 11.97 -18.20 32.53
CA PRO A 41 11.16 -17.78 31.40
C PRO A 41 9.85 -17.16 31.91
N GLY A 42 9.78 -15.83 31.94
CA GLY A 42 8.56 -15.09 32.28
C GLY A 42 7.59 -14.91 31.11
N LYS A 43 7.96 -15.38 29.91
CA LYS A 43 7.18 -15.19 28.67
C LYS A 43 6.29 -16.41 28.41
N GLN A 44 4.98 -16.16 28.34
CA GLN A 44 4.01 -17.13 27.85
C GLN A 44 4.16 -17.33 26.35
N ILE A 45 3.70 -18.48 25.83
CA ILE A 45 3.62 -18.72 24.39
C ILE A 45 2.60 -17.75 23.79
N ASN A 46 2.96 -17.12 22.67
CA ASN A 46 2.04 -16.29 21.91
C ASN A 46 0.96 -17.18 21.30
N LEU A 47 -0.29 -16.97 21.70
CA LEU A 47 -1.43 -17.69 21.14
C LEU A 47 -1.83 -17.05 19.81
N GLY A 48 -1.96 -17.87 18.77
CA GLY A 48 -2.45 -17.43 17.46
C GLY A 48 -3.94 -17.08 17.46
N LEU A 49 -4.42 -16.57 16.32
CA LEU A 49 -5.81 -16.13 16.11
C LEU A 49 -6.86 -17.17 16.54
N ASP A 50 -6.62 -18.45 16.22
CA ASP A 50 -7.56 -19.54 16.50
C ASP A 50 -7.73 -19.82 18.01
N LEU A 51 -6.71 -19.51 18.81
CA LEU A 51 -6.71 -19.75 20.26
C LEU A 51 -7.02 -18.50 21.09
N ARG A 52 -6.72 -17.31 20.56
CA ARG A 52 -6.95 -16.02 21.26
C ARG A 52 -8.21 -15.29 20.80
N GLY A 53 -8.80 -15.69 19.67
CA GLY A 53 -9.79 -14.87 18.98
C GLY A 53 -9.14 -13.64 18.31
N GLY A 54 -9.87 -13.03 17.38
CA GLY A 54 -9.42 -11.82 16.70
C GLY A 54 -10.11 -11.59 15.35
N SER A 55 -9.58 -10.62 14.60
CA SER A 55 -10.16 -10.19 13.32
C SER A 55 -9.30 -10.63 12.15
N HIS A 56 -9.93 -11.19 11.12
CA HIS A 56 -9.33 -11.55 9.84
C HIS A 56 -9.99 -10.72 8.72
N MET A 57 -9.19 -10.06 7.90
CA MET A 57 -9.67 -9.24 6.79
C MET A 57 -8.84 -9.47 5.53
N LEU A 58 -9.52 -9.57 4.39
CA LEU A 58 -8.89 -9.59 3.07
C LEU A 58 -9.19 -8.27 2.38
N LEU A 59 -8.13 -7.55 2.01
CA LEU A 59 -8.20 -6.27 1.32
C LEU A 59 -7.73 -6.44 -0.12
N GLU A 60 -8.36 -5.74 -1.05
CA GLU A 60 -7.94 -5.68 -2.45
C GLU A 60 -7.41 -4.28 -2.74
N VAL A 61 -6.23 -4.20 -3.37
CA VAL A 61 -5.61 -2.95 -3.78
C VAL A 61 -6.26 -2.49 -5.08
N ASP A 62 -6.75 -1.25 -5.13
CA ASP A 62 -7.31 -0.63 -6.32
C ASP A 62 -6.20 -0.27 -7.31
N THR A 63 -5.84 -1.23 -8.15
CA THR A 63 -4.79 -1.10 -9.17
C THR A 63 -5.19 -0.16 -10.30
N ASP A 64 -6.48 -0.11 -10.63
CA ASP A 64 -7.02 0.70 -11.72
C ASP A 64 -6.87 2.19 -11.42
N THR A 65 -7.13 2.58 -10.18
CA THR A 65 -6.92 3.97 -9.74
C THR A 65 -5.43 4.33 -9.77
N VAL A 66 -4.54 3.44 -9.34
CA VAL A 66 -3.08 3.70 -9.40
C VAL A 66 -2.62 3.87 -10.85
N LEU A 67 -3.09 3.02 -11.76
CA LEU A 67 -2.77 3.13 -13.19
C LEU A 67 -3.27 4.44 -13.79
N ARG A 68 -4.51 4.82 -13.48
CA ARG A 68 -5.11 6.08 -13.97
C ARG A 68 -4.27 7.28 -13.52
N GLU A 69 -3.92 7.35 -12.24
CA GLU A 69 -3.07 8.45 -11.71
C GLU A 69 -1.69 8.49 -12.37
N ARG A 70 -1.11 7.32 -12.70
CA ARG A 70 0.18 7.25 -13.42
C ARG A 70 0.06 7.67 -14.88
N TYR A 71 -1.01 7.27 -15.56
CA TYR A 71 -1.28 7.70 -16.93
C TYR A 71 -1.60 9.19 -17.02
N ASP A 72 -2.30 9.76 -16.02
CA ASP A 72 -2.49 11.20 -15.90
C ASP A 72 -1.17 11.95 -15.77
N ALA A 73 -0.31 11.51 -14.84
CA ALA A 73 1.02 12.11 -14.66
C ALA A 73 1.89 11.99 -15.93
N LEU A 74 1.83 10.84 -16.60
CA LEU A 74 2.54 10.60 -17.85
C LEU A 74 2.02 11.49 -18.98
N ALA A 75 0.71 11.61 -19.13
CA ALA A 75 0.08 12.46 -20.12
C ALA A 75 0.50 13.93 -19.91
N ASP A 76 0.56 14.39 -18.66
CA ASP A 76 0.98 15.76 -18.34
C ASP A 76 2.48 16.00 -18.57
N ALA A 77 3.33 14.99 -18.29
CA ALA A 77 4.75 15.04 -18.61
C ALA A 77 4.97 15.15 -20.13
N ILE A 78 4.33 14.28 -20.92
CA ILE A 78 4.44 14.30 -22.39
C ILE A 78 3.87 15.62 -22.94
N ARG A 79 2.75 16.11 -22.42
CA ARG A 79 2.18 17.41 -22.83
C ARG A 79 3.15 18.56 -22.60
N THR A 80 3.88 18.54 -21.49
CA THR A 80 4.87 19.57 -21.17
C THR A 80 6.00 19.57 -22.18
N GLU A 81 6.46 18.39 -22.60
CA GLU A 81 7.51 18.25 -23.61
C GLU A 81 7.02 18.64 -25.01
N LEU A 82 5.81 18.23 -25.40
CA LEU A 82 5.20 18.65 -26.66
C LEU A 82 5.02 20.17 -26.76
N ARG A 83 4.75 20.84 -25.64
CA ARG A 83 4.63 22.30 -25.59
C ARG A 83 5.98 23.00 -25.82
N GLN A 84 7.08 22.44 -25.33
CA GLN A 84 8.42 22.99 -25.56
C GLN A 84 8.77 22.98 -27.06
N GLU A 85 8.41 21.90 -27.75
CA GLU A 85 8.57 21.74 -29.20
C GLU A 85 7.45 22.41 -30.03
N LYS A 86 6.58 23.20 -29.38
CA LYS A 86 5.46 23.95 -30.00
C LYS A 86 4.43 23.08 -30.74
N ILE A 87 4.34 21.79 -30.39
CA ILE A 87 3.35 20.86 -30.96
C ILE A 87 2.01 21.06 -30.27
N ARG A 88 0.96 21.33 -31.05
CA ARG A 88 -0.40 21.53 -30.53
C ARG A 88 -1.08 20.18 -30.27
N ASN A 89 -1.55 19.97 -29.04
CA ASN A 89 -2.31 18.79 -28.64
C ASN A 89 -3.68 19.16 -28.06
N ARG A 90 -4.63 18.22 -28.10
CA ARG A 90 -5.91 18.34 -27.42
C ARG A 90 -5.80 17.71 -26.03
N PRO A 91 -6.33 18.35 -24.97
CA PRO A 91 -6.48 17.69 -23.69
C PRO A 91 -7.47 16.53 -23.85
N ARG A 92 -7.05 15.33 -23.46
CA ARG A 92 -7.91 14.15 -23.39
C ARG A 92 -7.72 13.49 -22.03
N GLU A 93 -8.78 12.94 -21.48
CA GLU A 93 -8.74 12.26 -20.19
C GLU A 93 -7.99 10.94 -20.32
N SER A 94 -7.10 10.66 -19.37
CA SER A 94 -6.39 9.39 -19.32
C SER A 94 -7.36 8.31 -18.84
N SER A 95 -7.27 7.13 -19.45
CA SER A 95 -8.08 5.98 -19.08
C SER A 95 -7.21 4.95 -18.33
N ALA A 96 -7.84 3.96 -17.70
CA ALA A 96 -7.12 2.80 -17.16
C ALA A 96 -6.36 2.02 -18.26
N ASN A 97 -6.75 2.20 -19.52
CA ASN A 97 -6.17 1.52 -20.68
C ASN A 97 -5.00 2.27 -21.33
N GLY A 98 -4.59 3.43 -20.80
CA GLY A 98 -3.44 4.18 -21.32
C GLY A 98 -3.63 5.69 -21.31
N ALA A 99 -2.52 6.39 -21.49
CA ALA A 99 -2.50 7.83 -21.72
C ALA A 99 -2.77 8.12 -23.20
N GLU A 100 -3.94 8.70 -23.50
CA GLU A 100 -4.30 9.07 -24.86
C GLU A 100 -3.98 10.54 -25.14
N ILE A 101 -3.25 10.78 -26.23
CA ILE A 101 -2.84 12.12 -26.67
C ILE A 101 -3.22 12.28 -28.13
N THR A 102 -4.10 13.24 -28.41
CA THR A 102 -4.48 13.58 -29.78
C THR A 102 -3.70 14.81 -30.25
N VAL A 103 -2.88 14.63 -31.28
CA VAL A 103 -2.09 15.70 -31.92
C VAL A 103 -2.95 16.40 -32.97
N LEU A 104 -2.90 17.73 -33.06
CA LEU A 104 -3.72 18.47 -34.03
C LEU A 104 -3.14 18.43 -35.44
N SER A 105 -1.81 18.49 -35.57
CA SER A 105 -1.10 18.51 -36.85
C SER A 105 -0.66 17.10 -37.25
N PRO A 106 -1.07 16.57 -38.41
CA PRO A 106 -0.63 15.26 -38.89
C PRO A 106 0.89 15.17 -39.13
N GLU A 107 1.53 16.28 -39.49
CA GLU A 107 2.97 16.37 -39.74
C GLU A 107 3.83 16.21 -38.47
N ASP A 108 3.25 16.52 -37.31
CA ASP A 108 3.95 16.50 -36.02
C ASP A 108 3.78 15.17 -35.26
N VAL A 109 3.00 14.23 -35.80
CA VAL A 109 2.67 12.95 -35.12
C VAL A 109 3.93 12.11 -34.89
N GLU A 110 4.81 11.99 -35.89
CA GLU A 110 6.03 11.19 -35.75
C GLU A 110 7.01 11.83 -34.75
N LYS A 111 7.16 13.16 -34.78
CA LYS A 111 7.95 13.88 -33.76
C LYS A 111 7.36 13.71 -32.36
N ALA A 112 6.03 13.76 -32.23
CA ALA A 112 5.36 13.53 -30.96
C ALA A 112 5.56 12.09 -30.44
N ARG A 113 5.62 11.09 -31.32
CA ARG A 113 5.94 9.70 -30.98
C ARG A 113 7.37 9.55 -30.50
N GLU A 114 8.34 10.21 -31.14
CA GLU A 114 9.73 10.21 -30.70
C GLU A 114 9.88 10.85 -29.31
N ILE A 115 9.22 11.99 -29.10
CA ILE A 115 9.21 12.68 -27.80
C ILE A 115 8.61 11.78 -26.72
N ALA A 116 7.47 11.14 -26.99
CA ALA A 116 6.84 10.23 -26.03
C ALA A 116 7.73 9.04 -25.68
N ARG A 117 8.44 8.47 -26.68
CA ARG A 117 9.39 7.37 -26.47
C ARG A 117 10.61 7.78 -25.64
N THR A 118 11.13 8.98 -25.85
CA THR A 118 12.25 9.53 -25.06
C THR A 118 11.81 9.89 -23.64
N ALA A 119 10.59 10.39 -23.47
CA ALA A 119 10.05 10.78 -22.18
C ALA A 119 9.86 9.59 -21.23
N GLU A 120 9.39 8.44 -21.74
CA GLU A 120 9.32 7.20 -20.96
C GLU A 120 9.73 5.93 -21.73
N PRO A 121 10.95 5.39 -21.52
CA PRO A 121 11.46 4.22 -22.23
C PRO A 121 10.67 2.93 -21.96
N ASN A 122 9.97 2.86 -20.83
CA ASN A 122 9.28 1.66 -20.36
C ASN A 122 7.82 1.57 -20.85
N THR A 123 7.51 2.25 -21.96
CA THR A 123 6.16 2.33 -22.52
C THR A 123 6.10 1.80 -23.94
N GLU A 124 4.96 1.23 -24.27
CA GLU A 124 4.56 0.85 -25.62
C GLU A 124 3.69 1.97 -26.20
N LEU A 125 3.98 2.33 -27.45
CA LEU A 125 3.23 3.33 -28.19
C LEU A 125 2.31 2.62 -29.18
N GLY A 126 1.02 2.88 -29.05
CA GLY A 126 -0.01 2.51 -30.00
C GLY A 126 -0.74 3.74 -30.56
N GLY A 127 -1.84 3.47 -31.25
CA GLY A 127 -2.75 4.48 -31.77
C GLY A 127 -2.65 4.69 -33.29
N GLU A 128 -3.77 5.08 -33.88
CA GLU A 128 -3.96 5.26 -35.31
C GLU A 128 -4.11 6.73 -35.68
N GLY A 129 -3.48 7.14 -36.78
CA GLY A 129 -3.52 8.51 -37.29
C GLY A 129 -2.96 9.52 -36.29
N ASN A 130 -3.79 10.48 -35.88
CA ASN A 130 -3.41 11.58 -34.98
C ASN A 130 -3.55 11.24 -33.48
N ASN A 131 -4.01 10.04 -33.14
CA ASN A 131 -4.14 9.61 -31.75
C ASN A 131 -2.95 8.73 -31.36
N ILE A 132 -2.23 9.12 -30.32
CA ILE A 132 -1.13 8.37 -29.74
C ILE A 132 -1.63 7.81 -28.40
N THR A 133 -1.55 6.50 -28.24
CA THR A 133 -1.85 5.83 -26.97
C THR A 133 -0.55 5.34 -26.36
N VAL A 134 -0.26 5.76 -25.14
CA VAL A 134 0.93 5.34 -24.40
C VAL A 134 0.51 4.39 -23.29
N THR A 135 1.00 3.16 -23.33
CA THR A 135 0.72 2.11 -22.35
C THR A 135 2.00 1.63 -21.71
N TYR A 136 1.98 1.27 -20.42
CA TYR A 136 3.14 0.61 -19.83
C TYR A 136 3.33 -0.78 -20.43
N ASN A 137 4.58 -1.17 -20.68
CA ASN A 137 4.87 -2.55 -21.07
C ASN A 137 4.59 -3.51 -19.90
N GLU A 138 4.55 -4.81 -20.17
CA GLU A 138 4.17 -5.81 -19.15
C GLU A 138 5.09 -5.79 -17.92
N ILE A 139 6.39 -5.51 -18.12
CA ILE A 139 7.39 -5.46 -17.04
C ILE A 139 7.10 -4.26 -16.13
N ALA A 140 6.96 -3.07 -16.71
CA ALA A 140 6.69 -1.84 -15.99
C ALA A 140 5.33 -1.85 -15.30
N TYR A 141 4.33 -2.48 -15.94
CA TYR A 141 3.02 -2.72 -15.34
C TYR A 141 3.16 -3.55 -14.06
N ARG A 142 3.84 -4.70 -14.11
CA ARG A 142 4.05 -5.56 -12.93
C ARG A 142 4.81 -4.85 -11.82
N GLU A 143 5.89 -4.15 -12.16
CA GLU A 143 6.64 -3.35 -11.18
C GLU A 143 5.80 -2.25 -10.54
N LEU A 144 4.88 -1.64 -11.30
CA LEU A 144 3.97 -0.64 -10.77
C LEU A 144 2.99 -1.26 -9.76
N ILE A 145 2.39 -2.40 -10.10
CA ILE A 145 1.48 -3.13 -9.21
C ILE A 145 2.21 -3.59 -7.94
N ASP A 146 3.42 -4.16 -8.08
CA ASP A 146 4.21 -4.60 -6.93
C ASP A 146 4.58 -3.44 -6.01
N ARG A 147 4.94 -2.27 -6.56
CA ARG A 147 5.17 -1.05 -5.78
C ARG A 147 3.91 -0.58 -5.08
N ALA A 148 2.76 -0.58 -5.76
CA ALA A 148 1.48 -0.19 -5.18
C ALA A 148 1.09 -1.10 -4.01
N ILE A 149 1.33 -2.40 -4.12
CA ILE A 149 1.07 -3.38 -3.06
C ILE A 149 2.03 -3.19 -1.89
N ALA A 150 3.33 -3.02 -2.17
CA ALA A 150 4.33 -2.79 -1.12
C ALA A 150 4.00 -1.52 -0.32
N GLN A 151 3.62 -0.43 -1.00
CA GLN A 151 3.17 0.79 -0.35
C GLN A 151 1.88 0.56 0.47
N SER A 152 0.92 -0.17 -0.09
CA SER A 152 -0.33 -0.49 0.62
C SER A 152 -0.09 -1.33 1.86
N LEU A 153 0.83 -2.30 1.80
CA LEU A 153 1.26 -3.12 2.93
C LEU A 153 1.80 -2.26 4.08
N GLU A 154 2.63 -1.28 3.75
CA GLU A 154 3.20 -0.37 4.74
C GLU A 154 2.14 0.57 5.35
N VAL A 155 1.20 1.07 4.53
CA VAL A 155 0.08 1.87 5.03
C VAL A 155 -0.80 1.06 5.98
N VAL A 156 -1.10 -0.19 5.64
CA VAL A 156 -1.89 -1.09 6.48
C VAL A 156 -1.12 -1.38 7.77
N ARG A 157 0.18 -1.67 7.71
CA ARG A 157 1.03 -1.90 8.88
C ARG A 157 0.96 -0.73 9.86
N ARG A 158 1.28 0.48 9.40
CA ARG A 158 1.24 1.69 10.23
C ARG A 158 -0.12 1.91 10.89
N ARG A 159 -1.22 1.69 10.15
CA ARG A 159 -2.59 1.84 10.67
C ARG A 159 -2.97 0.79 11.71
N VAL A 160 -2.47 -0.44 11.56
CA VAL A 160 -2.72 -1.50 12.54
C VAL A 160 -1.85 -1.27 13.78
N ASP A 161 -0.64 -0.75 13.64
CA ASP A 161 0.22 -0.40 14.78
C ASP A 161 -0.41 0.68 15.68
N GLU A 162 -1.21 1.60 15.12
CA GLU A 162 -2.01 2.58 15.88
C GLU A 162 -3.02 1.94 16.85
N LEU A 163 -3.38 0.66 16.66
CA LEU A 163 -4.26 -0.08 17.59
C LEU A 163 -3.54 -0.52 18.87
N GLY A 164 -2.20 -0.43 18.93
CA GLY A 164 -1.41 -0.91 20.06
C GLY A 164 -1.41 -2.43 20.20
N THR A 165 -1.76 -3.17 19.14
CA THR A 165 -1.66 -4.64 19.09
C THR A 165 -0.21 -5.05 18.93
N THR A 166 0.20 -6.12 19.61
CA THR A 166 1.62 -6.47 19.74
C THR A 166 2.13 -7.25 18.53
N GLU A 167 1.27 -7.95 17.78
CA GLU A 167 1.70 -8.89 16.73
C GLU A 167 0.65 -9.07 15.60
N PRO A 168 0.39 -8.06 14.76
CA PRO A 168 -0.46 -8.23 13.59
C PRO A 168 0.28 -9.01 12.47
N SER A 169 -0.41 -9.95 11.82
CA SER A 169 0.10 -10.63 10.62
C SER A 169 -0.50 -9.96 9.38
N ILE A 170 0.36 -9.32 8.59
CA ILE A 170 -0.03 -8.56 7.39
C ILE A 170 0.82 -9.08 6.24
N GLN A 171 0.19 -9.72 5.26
CA GLN A 171 0.89 -10.40 4.18
C GLN A 171 0.17 -10.18 2.84
N ARG A 172 0.93 -10.20 1.74
CA ARG A 172 0.35 -10.24 0.40
C ARG A 172 -0.26 -11.62 0.17
N GLN A 173 -1.48 -11.65 -0.38
CA GLN A 173 -2.17 -12.86 -0.80
C GLN A 173 -2.49 -12.78 -2.30
N GLY A 174 -1.83 -13.61 -3.11
CA GLY A 174 -2.02 -13.58 -4.56
C GLY A 174 -1.47 -12.30 -5.21
N GLU A 175 -2.10 -11.87 -6.32
CA GLU A 175 -1.57 -10.79 -7.15
C GLU A 175 -1.83 -9.40 -6.59
N ASN A 176 -3.04 -9.10 -6.10
CA ASN A 176 -3.45 -7.73 -5.70
C ASN A 176 -4.12 -7.65 -4.32
N ARG A 177 -4.05 -8.69 -3.48
CA ARG A 177 -4.72 -8.73 -2.17
C ARG A 177 -3.75 -8.74 -1.00
N ILE A 178 -4.23 -8.26 0.13
CA ILE A 178 -3.51 -8.19 1.40
C ILE A 178 -4.38 -8.85 2.46
N VAL A 179 -3.84 -9.89 3.12
CA VAL A 179 -4.45 -10.51 4.29
C VAL A 179 -3.96 -9.82 5.55
N VAL A 180 -4.90 -9.47 6.41
CA VAL A 180 -4.65 -8.79 7.68
C VAL A 180 -5.28 -9.62 8.80
N GLN A 181 -4.47 -10.02 9.76
CA GLN A 181 -4.89 -10.77 10.94
C GLN A 181 -4.43 -10.03 12.18
N VAL A 182 -5.39 -9.66 13.03
CA VAL A 182 -5.14 -8.94 14.27
C VAL A 182 -5.64 -9.78 15.45
N PRO A 183 -4.74 -10.47 16.17
CA PRO A 183 -5.12 -11.21 17.38
C PRO A 183 -5.63 -10.27 18.47
N GLY A 184 -6.62 -10.72 19.24
CA GLY A 184 -7.18 -9.95 20.36
C GLY A 184 -8.04 -8.74 19.96
N LEU A 185 -8.34 -8.56 18.66
CA LEU A 185 -9.32 -7.60 18.18
C LEU A 185 -10.62 -8.33 17.82
N ASP A 186 -11.58 -8.34 18.75
CA ASP A 186 -12.81 -9.12 18.59
C ASP A 186 -13.81 -8.48 17.61
N ASP A 187 -13.79 -7.15 17.45
CA ASP A 187 -14.70 -6.43 16.55
C ASP A 187 -14.04 -6.07 15.21
N PRO A 188 -14.37 -6.78 14.10
CA PRO A 188 -13.85 -6.49 12.77
C PRO A 188 -14.34 -5.14 12.21
N SER A 189 -15.43 -4.58 12.75
CA SER A 189 -15.96 -3.28 12.32
C SER A 189 -14.98 -2.15 12.65
N ARG A 190 -14.30 -2.25 13.79
CA ARG A 190 -13.24 -1.30 14.19
C ARG A 190 -12.04 -1.38 13.26
N LEU A 191 -11.62 -2.60 12.88
CA LEU A 191 -10.55 -2.80 11.90
C LEU A 191 -10.92 -2.19 10.55
N ARG A 192 -12.17 -2.41 10.10
CA ARG A 192 -12.70 -1.82 8.87
C ARG A 192 -12.73 -0.29 8.92
N ALA A 193 -13.12 0.30 10.05
CA ALA A 193 -13.19 1.76 10.18
C ALA A 193 -11.81 2.42 10.07
N ILE A 194 -10.76 1.76 10.54
CA ILE A 194 -9.38 2.25 10.48
C ILE A 194 -8.79 2.04 9.08
N LEU A 195 -8.97 0.86 8.50
CA LEU A 195 -8.40 0.52 7.18
C LEU A 195 -9.20 1.09 6.01
N GLY A 196 -10.52 1.25 6.17
CA GLY A 196 -11.43 1.72 5.10
C GLY A 196 -11.45 3.23 4.88
N ARG A 197 -10.77 4.03 5.71
CA ARG A 197 -10.65 5.48 5.50
C ARG A 197 -9.54 5.78 4.50
N THR A 198 -9.86 6.09 3.26
CA THR A 198 -8.86 6.58 2.29
C THR A 198 -8.46 8.00 2.66
N ALA A 199 -7.26 8.17 3.23
CA ALA A 199 -6.72 9.48 3.59
C ALA A 199 -5.87 9.99 2.42
N LYS A 200 -6.52 10.54 1.38
CA LYS A 200 -5.82 11.20 0.27
C LYS A 200 -5.45 12.62 0.70
N MET A 201 -4.15 12.87 0.87
CA MET A 201 -3.62 14.19 1.19
C MET A 201 -3.06 14.82 -0.09
N ASN A 202 -3.68 15.91 -0.55
CA ASN A 202 -3.22 16.67 -1.69
C ASN A 202 -2.71 18.02 -1.21
N PHE A 203 -1.60 18.48 -1.79
CA PHE A 203 -1.09 19.82 -1.58
C PHE A 203 -1.41 20.68 -2.79
N HIS A 204 -1.96 21.86 -2.55
CA HIS A 204 -2.30 22.83 -3.58
C HIS A 204 -1.66 24.17 -3.24
N LEU A 205 -1.24 24.92 -4.25
CA LEU A 205 -0.82 26.30 -4.06
C LEU A 205 -2.04 27.18 -3.78
N VAL A 206 -1.91 28.07 -2.78
CA VAL A 206 -2.98 29.01 -2.42
C VAL A 206 -2.94 30.19 -3.38
N ASN A 207 -4.09 30.52 -3.97
CA ASN A 207 -4.23 31.75 -4.73
C ASN A 207 -4.49 32.92 -3.77
N ASN A 208 -3.60 33.91 -3.78
CA ASN A 208 -3.68 35.10 -2.92
C ASN A 208 -4.36 36.31 -3.59
N GLU A 209 -4.71 36.23 -4.87
CA GLU A 209 -5.29 37.34 -5.65
C GLU A 209 -6.80 37.50 -5.44
N LYS A 210 -7.52 36.41 -5.17
CA LYS A 210 -8.97 36.40 -4.93
C LYS A 210 -9.32 35.52 -3.75
N THR A 211 -10.20 36.02 -2.88
CA THR A 211 -10.79 35.20 -1.83
C THR A 211 -11.81 34.21 -2.39
N ALA A 212 -12.10 33.14 -1.65
CA ALA A 212 -13.12 32.16 -2.03
C ALA A 212 -14.52 32.79 -2.21
N ALA A 213 -14.83 33.87 -1.50
CA ALA A 213 -16.09 34.60 -1.65
C ALA A 213 -16.15 35.37 -2.98
N GLU A 214 -15.09 36.08 -3.34
CA GLU A 214 -15.00 36.84 -4.60
C GLU A 214 -14.94 35.94 -5.83
N ALA A 215 -14.24 34.79 -5.72
CA ALA A 215 -14.17 33.79 -6.79
C ALA A 215 -15.55 33.16 -7.10
N ARG A 216 -16.42 33.00 -6.11
CA ARG A 216 -17.81 32.55 -6.34
C ARG A 216 -18.66 33.58 -7.06
N ALA A 217 -18.41 34.88 -6.84
CA ALA A 217 -19.18 35.97 -7.44
C ALA A 217 -18.70 36.34 -8.85
N THR A 218 -17.38 36.30 -9.10
CA THR A 218 -16.76 36.77 -10.35
C THR A 218 -16.25 35.65 -11.25
N GLY A 219 -16.37 34.40 -10.82
CA GLY A 219 -15.83 33.23 -11.51
C GLY A 219 -14.41 32.87 -11.07
N LEU A 220 -14.09 31.58 -11.18
CA LEU A 220 -12.78 31.03 -10.83
C LEU A 220 -11.76 31.28 -11.95
N PRO A 221 -10.54 31.75 -11.63
CA PRO A 221 -9.43 31.73 -12.58
C PRO A 221 -9.18 30.33 -13.15
N PRO A 222 -8.72 30.21 -14.41
CA PRO A 222 -8.43 28.91 -15.02
C PRO A 222 -7.44 28.10 -14.18
N GLY A 223 -7.75 26.82 -13.95
CA GLY A 223 -6.88 25.91 -13.18
C GLY A 223 -6.94 26.10 -11.65
N THR A 224 -7.88 26.92 -11.13
CA THR A 224 -8.11 27.04 -9.69
C THR A 224 -9.38 26.31 -9.27
N MET A 225 -9.42 25.86 -8.02
CA MET A 225 -10.60 25.25 -7.41
C MET A 225 -10.82 25.82 -6.01
N ILE A 226 -12.07 25.84 -5.55
CA ILE A 226 -12.39 26.19 -4.16
C ILE A 226 -12.42 24.89 -3.36
N LEU A 227 -11.59 24.79 -2.33
CA LEU A 227 -11.63 23.67 -1.40
C LEU A 227 -12.70 23.90 -0.32
N PRO A 228 -13.46 22.86 0.08
CA PRO A 228 -14.33 22.95 1.24
C PRO A 228 -13.46 23.21 2.49
N ALA A 229 -13.97 24.09 3.36
CA ALA A 229 -13.38 24.35 4.67
C ALA A 229 -13.62 23.18 5.63
#